data_AF-A0A0F0CN22-F1
#
_entry.id   AF-A0A0F0CN22-F1
#
_cell.length_a   1.000
_cell.length_b   1.000
_cell.length_c   1.000
_cell.angle_alpha   90.00
_cell.angle_beta   90.00
_cell.angle_gamma   90.00
#
_symmetry.space_group_name_H-M   'P 1'
#
loop_
_entity.id
_entity.type
_entity.pdbx_description
1 polymer ?
#
loop_
_entity_poly.entity_id
_entity_poly.type
_entity_poly.pdbx_seq_one_letter_code
_entity_poly.pdbx_strand_id
1 'polypeptide(L)' 'MGTGLKKLTFAVTPDIEAVLDKEKKERFYDRSRSDMIRELIKAGLRGVKKENGTADGNHEINT' A
#
# COMPACT_ATOMS: atom_id res chain seq x y z
N MET A 1 5.34 23.22 14.33
CA MET A 1 5.35 21.75 14.57
C MET A 1 4.93 21.07 13.27
N GLY A 2 5.90 20.62 12.46
CA GLY A 2 5.59 19.99 11.17
C GLY A 2 5.11 18.57 11.38
N THR A 3 4.06 18.15 10.67
CA THR A 3 3.44 16.82 10.78
C THR A 3 4.35 15.66 10.30
N GLY A 4 5.60 15.95 9.89
CA GLY A 4 6.53 14.97 9.32
C GLY A 4 6.09 14.41 7.97
N LEU A 5 4.97 14.86 7.40
CA LEU A 5 4.42 14.37 6.15
C LEU A 5 5.16 14.98 4.96
N LYS A 6 5.54 14.12 4.00
CA LYS A 6 6.11 14.52 2.71
C LYS A 6 5.04 14.41 1.62
N LYS A 7 5.02 15.37 0.69
CA LYS A 7 4.18 15.30 -0.52
C LYS A 7 4.82 14.33 -1.52
N LEU A 8 4.01 13.47 -2.11
CA LEU A 8 4.39 12.55 -3.17
C LEU A 8 3.46 12.77 -4.36
N THR A 9 4.03 12.97 -5.54
CA THR A 9 3.31 13.10 -6.81
C THR A 9 3.80 12.00 -7.74
N PHE A 10 2.89 11.28 -8.37
CA PHE A 10 3.20 10.24 -9.35
C PHE A 10 2.14 10.25 -10.45
N ALA A 11 2.54 9.88 -11.66
CA ALA A 11 1.61 9.70 -12.77
C ALA A 11 1.01 8.29 -12.70
N VAL A 12 -0.26 8.17 -13.07
CA VAL A 12 -0.95 6.88 -13.20
C VAL A 12 -1.58 6.79 -14.58
N THR A 13 -1.80 5.57 -15.06
CA THR A 13 -2.60 5.35 -16.25
C THR A 13 -4.09 5.57 -15.94
N PRO A 14 -4.93 5.88 -16.94
CA PRO A 14 -6.37 6.06 -16.75
C PRO A 14 -7.06 4.82 -16.17
N ASP A 15 -6.59 3.63 -16.52
CA ASP A 15 -7.08 2.37 -15.97
C ASP A 15 -6.88 2.29 -14.45
N ILE A 16 -5.68 2.62 -13.97
CA ILE A 16 -5.38 2.65 -12.54
C ILE A 16 -6.14 3.76 -11.83
N GLU A 17 -6.33 4.92 -12.47
CA GLU A 17 -7.16 6.00 -11.91
C GLU A 17 -8.60 5.53 -11.67
N ALA A 18 -9.20 4.82 -12.64
CA ALA A 18 -10.54 4.29 -12.52
C ALA A 18 -10.66 3.28 -11.36
N VAL A 19 -9.66 2.42 -11.16
CA VAL A 19 -9.59 1.49 -10.03
C VAL A 19 -9.52 2.25 -8.70
N LEU A 20 -8.66 3.28 -8.62
CA LEU A 20 -8.52 4.09 -7.41
C LEU A 20 -9.79 4.87 -7.06
N ASP A 21 -10.51 5.40 -8.05
CA ASP A 21 -11.78 6.10 -7.85
C ASP A 21 -12.88 5.14 -7.35
N LYS A 22 -12.93 3.94 -7.92
CA LYS A 22 -13.85 2.88 -7.48
C LYS A 22 -13.58 2.47 -6.02
N GLU A 23 -12.33 2.16 -5.67
CA GLU A 23 -11.97 1.84 -4.28
C GLU A 23 -12.27 3.00 -3.32
N LYS A 24 -12.07 4.25 -3.77
CA LYS A 24 -12.40 5.44 -2.99
C LYS A 24 -13.89 5.51 -2.66
N LYS A 25 -14.76 5.17 -3.61
CA LYS A 25 -16.22 5.18 -3.43
C LYS A 25 -16.72 4.01 -2.59
N GLU A 26 -16.19 2.81 -2.81
CA GLU A 26 -16.71 1.60 -2.17
C GLU A 26 -16.19 1.38 -0.76
N ARG A 27 -14.91 1.68 -0.51
CA ARG A 27 -14.23 1.25 0.73
C ARG A 27 -13.67 2.40 1.56
N PHE A 28 -13.42 3.53 0.93
CA PHE A 28 -12.80 4.68 1.59
C PHE A 28 -13.66 5.95 1.49
N TYR A 29 -14.99 5.84 1.32
CA TYR A 29 -15.88 6.98 1.05
C TYR A 29 -15.68 8.14 2.03
N ASP A 30 -15.60 7.84 3.33
CA ASP A 30 -15.43 8.80 4.43
C ASP A 30 -13.99 9.28 4.64
N ARG A 31 -13.00 8.62 4.03
CA ARG A 31 -11.57 8.90 4.27
C ARG A 31 -10.94 9.78 3.20
N SER A 32 -9.84 10.47 3.55
CA SER A 32 -9.02 11.19 2.58
C SER A 32 -8.34 10.25 1.59
N ARG A 33 -8.08 10.72 0.35
CA ARG A 33 -7.28 9.96 -0.64
C ARG A 33 -5.90 9.62 -0.10
N SER A 34 -5.27 10.50 0.70
CA SER A 34 -3.96 10.21 1.30
C SER A 34 -4.02 9.05 2.30
N ASP A 35 -5.14 8.90 3.02
CA ASP A 35 -5.35 7.78 3.95
C ASP A 35 -5.56 6.47 3.17
N MET A 36 -6.40 6.51 2.13
CA MET A 36 -6.62 5.40 1.21
C MET A 36 -5.30 4.90 0.60
N ILE A 37 -4.50 5.79 0.01
CA ILE A 37 -3.21 5.42 -0.60
C ILE A 37 -2.26 4.82 0.45
N ARG A 38 -2.24 5.34 1.68
CA ARG A 38 -1.42 4.78 2.77
C ARG A 38 -1.84 3.35 3.13
N GLU A 39 -3.13 3.08 3.23
CA GLU A 39 -3.64 1.74 3.53
C GLU A 39 -3.41 0.75 2.38
N LEU A 40 -3.60 1.19 1.13
CA LEU A 40 -3.31 0.39 -0.07
C LEU A 40 -1.81 0.03 -0.15
N ILE A 41 -0.91 0.98 0.10
CA ILE A 41 0.55 0.72 0.13
C ILE A 41 0.88 -0.32 1.22
N LYS A 42 0.37 -0.15 2.44
CA LYS A 42 0.61 -1.13 3.52
C LYS A 42 0.06 -2.51 3.16
N ALA A 43 -1.11 -2.59 2.54
CA ALA A 43 -1.71 -3.85 2.11
C ALA A 43 -0.86 -4.54 1.03
N GLY A 44 -0.42 -3.78 0.02
CA GLY A 44 0.47 -4.27 -1.02
C GLY A 44 1.78 -4.80 -0.47
N LEU A 45 2.45 -4.04 0.41
CA LEU A 45 3.71 -4.48 1.04
C LEU A 45 3.55 -5.74 1.89
N ARG A 46 2.42 -5.89 2.61
CA ARG A 46 2.10 -7.13 3.35
C ARG A 46 1.89 -8.31 2.41
N GLY A 47 1.23 -8.11 1.27
CA GLY A 47 1.05 -9.13 0.24
C GLY A 47 2.38 -9.59 -0.33
N VAL A 48 3.22 -8.64 -0.75
CA VAL A 48 4.57 -8.91 -1.27
C VAL A 48 5.43 -9.65 -0.24
N LYS A 49 5.40 -9.25 1.03
CA LYS A 49 6.17 -9.94 2.09
C LYS A 49 5.69 -11.38 2.30
N LYS A 50 4.38 -11.65 2.19
CA LYS A 50 3.84 -13.02 2.27
C LYS A 50 4.29 -13.89 1.10
N GLU A 51 4.36 -13.31 -0.09
CA GLU A 51 4.82 -14.01 -1.29
C GLU A 51 6.32 -14.33 -1.20
N ASN A 52 7.13 -13.38 -0.73
CA ASN A 52 8.58 -13.57 -0.53
C ASN A 52 8.94 -14.42 0.70
N GLY A 53 8.09 -14.44 1.74
CA GLY A 53 8.25 -15.29 2.92
C GLY A 53 7.97 -16.78 2.67
N THR A 54 7.55 -17.14 1.45
CA THR A 54 7.44 -18.54 1.02
C THR A 54 8.75 -19.01 0.33
N ALA A 55 9.76 -18.13 0.20
CA ALA A 55 11.03 -18.43 -0.45
C ALA A 55 12.28 -18.26 0.46
N ASP A 56 12.14 -17.83 1.72
CA ASP A 56 13.29 -17.68 2.63
C ASP A 56 12.96 -18.21 4.03
N GLY A 57 13.26 -19.49 4.23
CA GLY A 57 12.98 -20.22 5.47
C GLY A 57 14.01 -21.29 5.79
N ASN A 58 15.27 -21.13 5.35
CA ASN A 58 16.40 -21.89 5.88
C ASN A 58 17.45 -20.92 6.43
N HIS A 59 17.24 -20.46 7.66
CA HIS A 59 18.36 -20.07 8.50
C HIS A 59 18.24 -20.84 9.81
N GLU A 60 18.79 -22.04 9.79
CA GLU A 60 19.12 -22.82 10.97
C GLU A 60 20.11 -22.01 11.81
N ILE A 61 19.65 -21.39 12.89
CA ILE A 61 20.53 -21.07 14.01
C ILE A 61 20.65 -22.33 14.88
N ASN A 62 21.72 -23.06 14.69
CA ASN A 62 22.13 -24.13 15.59
C ASN A 62 22.58 -23.52 16.94
N THR A 63 22.02 -24.08 18.01
CA THR A 63 22.42 -24.14 19.43
C THR A 63 23.54 -23.22 19.93
#